data_AF-A0A3G3MIB3-F1
#
_entry.id   AF-A0A3G3MIB3-F1
#
_cell.length_a   1.000
_cell.length_b   1.000
_cell.length_c   1.000
_cell.angle_alpha   90.00
_cell.angle_beta   90.00
_cell.angle_gamma   90.00
#
_symmetry.space_group_name_H-M   'P 1'
#
loop_
_entity.id
_entity.type
_entity.pdbx_description
1 polymer ?
#
loop_
_entity_poly.entity_id
_entity_poly.type
_entity_poly.pdbx_seq_one_letter_code
_entity_poly.pdbx_strand_id
1 'polypeptide(L)'
;MFNLIFIIFTFLFLVYKKIFLLNEETLILLCFIIFIYLSSNLFGNFIELSLNNQSTNIKTILSNSINQLHILFKNFASLRNYSQIVLTKFLTLGNYYYELTSLLISLLPRVSNRKLVISYTKRLSFLRKVEQQTMKLLPLIIIKKLNKITKLRQFYNISLKNNYFLCINNTLLREYIKLVSVRK
;
A
#
# COMPACT_ATOMS: atom_id res chain seq x y z
N MET A 1 3.82 -79.13 -41.22
CA MET A 1 3.54 -80.15 -42.27
C MET A 1 2.77 -81.31 -41.65
N PHE A 2 1.60 -81.06 -41.06
CA PHE A 2 0.67 -82.14 -40.73
C PHE A 2 0.06 -82.61 -42.05
N ASN A 3 0.23 -83.90 -42.31
CA ASN A 3 0.04 -84.58 -43.57
C ASN A 3 -1.30 -84.22 -44.26
N LEU A 4 -1.24 -83.45 -45.35
CA LEU A 4 -2.31 -83.39 -46.35
C LEU A 4 -2.78 -84.81 -46.73
N ILE A 5 -1.85 -85.75 -46.81
CA ILE A 5 -2.10 -87.17 -47.02
C ILE A 5 -3.01 -87.75 -45.93
N PHE A 6 -2.79 -87.42 -44.66
CA PHE A 6 -3.58 -87.93 -43.54
C PHE A 6 -4.97 -87.30 -43.50
N ILE A 7 -5.10 -86.03 -43.90
CA ILE A 7 -6.39 -85.35 -44.10
C ILE A 7 -7.17 -86.02 -45.24
N ILE A 8 -6.52 -86.34 -46.35
CA ILE A 8 -7.14 -87.04 -47.49
C ILE A 8 -7.54 -88.48 -47.11
N PHE A 9 -6.70 -89.22 -46.38
CA PHE A 9 -7.01 -90.57 -45.91
C PHE A 9 -8.16 -90.60 -44.91
N THR A 10 -8.19 -89.65 -43.96
CA THR A 10 -9.31 -89.53 -43.00
C THR A 10 -10.61 -89.14 -43.70
N PHE A 11 -10.56 -88.25 -44.69
CA PHE A 11 -11.71 -87.90 -45.52
C PHE A 11 -12.23 -89.11 -46.32
N LEU A 12 -11.34 -89.85 -46.99
CA LEU A 12 -11.69 -91.10 -47.70
C LEU A 12 -12.29 -92.15 -46.75
N PHE A 13 -11.74 -92.29 -45.55
CA PHE A 13 -12.28 -93.20 -44.53
C PHE A 13 -13.68 -92.80 -44.06
N LEU A 14 -13.94 -91.50 -43.86
CA LEU A 14 -15.25 -90.96 -43.48
C LEU A 14 -16.31 -91.17 -44.56
N VAL A 15 -15.94 -91.03 -45.83
CA VAL A 15 -16.80 -91.33 -46.99
C VAL A 15 -17.04 -92.84 -47.10
N TYR A 16 -16.00 -93.66 -46.95
CA TYR A 16 -16.12 -95.12 -47.00
C TYR A 16 -17.04 -95.68 -45.91
N LYS A 17 -16.97 -95.12 -44.69
CA LYS A 17 -17.87 -95.47 -43.58
C LYS A 17 -19.28 -94.89 -43.71
N LYS A 18 -19.59 -94.18 -44.81
CA LYS A 18 -20.88 -93.48 -45.07
C LYS A 18 -21.28 -92.49 -43.96
N ILE A 19 -20.33 -92.04 -43.14
CA ILE A 19 -20.58 -91.04 -42.09
C ILE A 19 -20.79 -89.67 -42.75
N PHE A 20 -20.03 -89.39 -43.81
CA PHE A 20 -20.26 -88.28 -44.72
C PHE A 20 -20.88 -88.82 -46.01
N LEU A 21 -22.18 -88.53 -46.21
CA LEU A 21 -22.81 -88.68 -47.51
C LEU A 21 -22.46 -87.43 -48.32
N LEU A 22 -21.67 -87.56 -49.39
CA LEU A 22 -21.40 -86.42 -50.28
C LEU A 22 -22.70 -86.04 -51.00
N ASN A 23 -23.39 -85.05 -50.44
CA ASN A 23 -24.56 -84.42 -51.03
C ASN A 23 -24.27 -82.95 -51.34
N GLU A 24 -25.05 -82.33 -52.22
CA GLU A 24 -24.91 -80.90 -52.58
C GLU A 24 -24.90 -80.01 -51.33
N GLU A 25 -25.76 -80.30 -50.36
CA GLU A 25 -25.84 -79.58 -49.08
C GLU A 25 -24.55 -79.66 -48.24
N THR A 26 -23.88 -80.82 -48.24
CA THR A 26 -22.61 -81.00 -47.50
C THR A 26 -21.44 -80.27 -48.16
N LEU A 27 -21.46 -80.11 -49.49
CA LEU A 27 -20.48 -79.34 -50.22
C LEU A 27 -20.66 -77.84 -49.99
N ILE A 28 -21.92 -77.37 -49.93
CA ILE A 28 -22.26 -75.99 -49.54
C ILE A 28 -21.78 -75.71 -48.10
N LEU A 29 -22.01 -76.64 -47.17
CA LEU A 29 -21.55 -76.50 -45.78
C LEU A 29 -20.03 -76.37 -45.69
N LEU A 30 -19.28 -77.20 -46.43
CA LEU A 30 -17.82 -77.15 -46.44
C LEU A 30 -17.30 -75.83 -47.04
N CYS A 31 -17.92 -75.35 -48.12
CA CYS A 31 -17.61 -74.06 -48.71
C CYS A 31 -17.88 -72.90 -47.73
N PHE A 32 -18.98 -72.98 -46.97
CA PHE A 32 -19.33 -72.00 -45.93
C PHE A 32 -18.33 -72.01 -44.77
N ILE A 33 -17.87 -73.18 -44.31
CA ILE A 33 -16.85 -73.28 -43.26
C ILE A 33 -15.52 -72.65 -43.73
N ILE A 34 -15.10 -72.93 -44.96
CA ILE A 34 -13.89 -72.31 -45.54
C ILE A 34 -14.07 -70.80 -45.67
N PHE A 35 -15.25 -70.34 -46.12
CA PHE A 35 -15.57 -68.92 -46.21
C PHE A 35 -15.52 -68.24 -44.84
N ILE A 36 -16.11 -68.84 -43.80
CA ILE A 36 -16.04 -68.30 -42.43
C ILE A 36 -14.58 -68.22 -41.97
N TYR A 37 -13.81 -69.28 -42.17
CA TYR A 37 -12.40 -69.32 -41.74
C TYR A 37 -11.54 -68.27 -42.44
N LEU A 38 -11.72 -68.11 -43.76
CA LEU A 38 -11.02 -67.08 -44.53
C LEU A 38 -11.49 -65.67 -44.14
N SER A 39 -12.80 -65.49 -43.96
CA SER A 39 -13.39 -64.22 -43.54
C SER A 39 -12.91 -63.82 -42.15
N SER A 40 -12.91 -64.73 -41.18
CA SER A 40 -12.43 -64.44 -39.82
C SER A 40 -10.94 -64.12 -39.80
N ASN A 41 -10.11 -64.81 -40.58
CA ASN A 41 -8.67 -64.53 -40.61
C ASN A 41 -8.33 -63.20 -41.32
N LEU A 42 -9.02 -62.89 -42.42
CA LEU A 42 -8.75 -61.66 -43.17
C LEU A 42 -9.37 -60.43 -42.51
N PHE A 43 -10.65 -60.49 -42.16
CA PHE A 43 -11.36 -59.37 -41.56
C PHE A 43 -11.10 -59.25 -40.05
N GLY A 44 -10.89 -60.35 -39.33
CA GLY A 44 -10.63 -60.31 -37.88
C GLY A 44 -9.41 -59.48 -37.54
N ASN A 45 -8.30 -59.70 -38.24
CA ASN A 45 -7.06 -58.92 -38.04
C ASN A 45 -7.26 -57.44 -38.39
N PHE A 46 -8.01 -57.14 -39.47
CA PHE A 46 -8.28 -55.77 -39.87
C PHE A 46 -9.15 -55.04 -38.83
N ILE A 47 -10.20 -55.71 -38.33
CA ILE A 47 -11.08 -55.19 -37.30
C ILE A 47 -10.29 -54.95 -36.01
N GLU A 48 -9.47 -55.92 -35.58
CA GLU A 48 -8.66 -55.80 -34.37
C GLU A 48 -7.68 -54.61 -34.47
N LEU A 49 -6.98 -54.47 -35.59
CA LEU A 49 -6.07 -53.33 -35.81
C LEU A 49 -6.82 -52.00 -35.80
N SER A 50 -7.99 -51.92 -36.44
CA SER A 50 -8.79 -50.69 -36.46
C SER A 50 -9.30 -50.31 -35.07
N LEU A 51 -9.77 -51.29 -34.28
CA LEU A 51 -10.24 -51.07 -32.91
C LEU A 51 -9.09 -50.66 -31.99
N ASN A 52 -7.92 -51.28 -32.12
CA ASN A 52 -6.73 -50.90 -31.36
C ASN A 52 -6.28 -49.48 -31.71
N ASN A 53 -6.26 -49.11 -32.99
CA ASN A 53 -5.93 -47.75 -33.42
C ASN A 53 -6.93 -46.70 -32.92
N GLN A 54 -8.23 -47.02 -32.92
CA GLN A 54 -9.25 -46.14 -32.35
C GLN A 54 -9.09 -46.00 -30.83
N SER A 55 -8.85 -47.10 -30.13
CA SER A 55 -8.63 -47.12 -28.68
C SER A 55 -7.41 -46.29 -28.28
N THR A 56 -6.29 -46.43 -28.99
CA THR A 56 -5.07 -45.65 -28.73
C THR A 56 -5.28 -44.17 -29.02
N ASN A 57 -5.98 -43.82 -30.10
CA ASN A 57 -6.33 -42.43 -30.41
C ASN A 57 -7.26 -41.81 -29.36
N ILE A 58 -8.27 -42.54 -28.90
CA ILE A 58 -9.15 -42.05 -27.83
C ILE A 58 -8.32 -41.82 -26.56
N LYS A 59 -7.48 -42.79 -26.19
CA LYS A 59 -6.61 -42.68 -25.01
C LYS A 59 -5.67 -41.46 -25.09
N THR A 60 -5.06 -41.20 -26.25
CA THR A 60 -4.13 -40.08 -26.42
C THR A 60 -4.86 -38.75 -26.34
N ILE A 61 -6.01 -38.61 -27.01
CA ILE A 61 -6.84 -37.40 -26.95
C ILE A 61 -7.28 -37.11 -25.51
N LEU A 62 -7.76 -38.14 -24.80
CA LEU A 62 -8.29 -38.01 -23.44
C LEU A 62 -7.18 -37.71 -22.43
N SER A 63 -6.01 -38.34 -22.58
CA SER A 63 -4.82 -38.01 -21.79
C SER A 63 -4.38 -36.56 -22.00
N ASN A 64 -4.33 -36.11 -23.26
CA ASN A 64 -3.93 -34.75 -23.59
C ASN A 64 -4.91 -33.71 -23.06
N SER A 65 -6.22 -33.95 -23.16
CA SER A 65 -7.24 -33.03 -22.65
C SER A 65 -7.18 -32.93 -21.12
N ILE A 66 -7.00 -34.04 -20.42
CA ILE A 66 -6.81 -34.04 -18.95
C ILE A 66 -5.56 -33.26 -18.56
N ASN A 67 -4.44 -33.46 -19.26
CA ASN A 67 -3.20 -32.74 -18.98
C ASN A 67 -3.35 -31.22 -19.21
N GLN A 68 -4.04 -30.82 -20.28
CA GLN A 68 -4.35 -29.42 -20.53
C GLN A 68 -5.22 -28.81 -19.42
N LEU A 69 -6.28 -29.51 -19.01
CA LEU A 69 -7.12 -29.08 -17.90
C LEU A 69 -6.32 -28.94 -16.60
N HIS A 70 -5.43 -29.89 -16.31
CA HIS A 70 -4.57 -29.83 -15.13
C HIS A 70 -3.68 -28.58 -15.14
N ILE A 71 -3.06 -28.26 -16.27
CA ILE A 71 -2.23 -27.05 -16.42
C ILE A 71 -3.08 -25.79 -16.21
N LEU A 72 -4.29 -25.73 -16.81
CA LEU A 72 -5.19 -24.60 -16.62
C LEU A 72 -5.57 -24.42 -15.15
N PHE A 73 -5.98 -25.49 -14.46
CA PHE A 73 -6.32 -25.43 -13.03
C PHE A 73 -5.13 -25.00 -12.17
N LYS A 74 -3.92 -25.48 -12.47
CA LYS A 74 -2.70 -25.07 -11.77
C LYS A 74 -2.43 -23.58 -11.96
N ASN A 75 -2.60 -23.06 -13.18
CA ASN A 75 -2.43 -21.64 -13.48
C ASN A 75 -3.50 -20.77 -12.81
N PHE A 76 -4.76 -21.22 -12.79
CA PHE A 76 -5.83 -20.51 -12.07
C PHE A 76 -5.57 -20.46 -10.56
N ALA A 77 -5.10 -21.56 -9.97
CA ALA A 77 -4.74 -21.59 -8.55
C ALA A 77 -3.58 -20.64 -8.22
N SER A 78 -2.53 -20.61 -9.06
CA SER A 78 -1.40 -19.70 -8.85
C SER A 78 -1.79 -18.23 -9.02
N LEU A 79 -2.62 -17.90 -10.02
CA LEU A 79 -3.19 -16.56 -10.22
C LEU A 79 -4.02 -16.11 -9.02
N ARG A 80 -4.85 -17.00 -8.47
CA ARG A 80 -5.65 -16.70 -7.27
C ARG A 80 -4.77 -16.43 -6.05
N ASN A 81 -3.74 -17.23 -5.83
CA ASN A 81 -2.82 -17.00 -4.72
C ASN A 81 -2.06 -15.68 -4.88
N TYR A 82 -1.60 -15.39 -6.10
CA TYR A 82 -0.92 -14.13 -6.41
C TYR A 82 -1.84 -12.93 -6.17
N SER A 83 -3.10 -12.97 -6.62
CA SER A 83 -4.05 -11.87 -6.41
C SER A 83 -4.35 -11.64 -4.92
N GLN A 84 -4.45 -12.70 -4.11
CA GLN A 84 -4.60 -12.59 -2.66
C GLN A 84 -3.37 -11.92 -2.02
N ILE A 85 -2.15 -12.31 -2.42
CA ILE A 85 -0.91 -11.69 -1.91
C ILE A 85 -0.84 -10.21 -2.30
N VAL A 86 -1.25 -9.86 -3.52
CA VAL A 86 -1.28 -8.46 -3.97
C VAL A 86 -2.29 -7.66 -3.14
N LEU A 87 -3.49 -8.20 -2.92
CA LEU A 87 -4.51 -7.54 -2.09
C LEU A 87 -4.03 -7.30 -0.66
N THR A 88 -3.39 -8.29 -0.02
CA THR A 88 -2.86 -8.11 1.34
C THR A 88 -1.75 -7.06 1.37
N LYS A 89 -0.85 -7.04 0.37
CA LYS A 89 0.17 -5.99 0.25
C LYS A 89 -0.44 -4.59 0.10
N PHE A 90 -1.47 -4.43 -0.72
CA PHE A 90 -2.17 -3.15 -0.86
C PHE A 90 -2.83 -2.70 0.45
N LEU A 91 -3.45 -3.61 1.19
CA LEU A 91 -3.99 -3.29 2.51
C LEU A 91 -2.91 -2.84 3.49
N THR A 92 -1.76 -3.54 3.53
CA THR A 92 -0.63 -3.12 4.38
C THR A 92 -0.09 -1.75 3.98
N LEU A 93 -0.03 -1.45 2.69
CA LEU A 93 0.40 -0.14 2.19
C LEU A 93 -0.56 0.97 2.61
N GLY A 94 -1.87 0.72 2.54
CA GLY A 94 -2.90 1.62 3.04
C GLY A 94 -2.73 1.92 4.53
N ASN A 95 -2.44 0.90 5.34
CA ASN A 95 -2.18 1.06 6.77
C ASN A 95 -0.93 1.93 7.03
N TYR A 96 0.17 1.68 6.32
CA TYR A 96 1.37 2.52 6.45
C TYR A 96 1.11 3.98 6.10
N TYR A 97 0.31 4.23 5.06
CA TYR A 97 -0.07 5.59 4.68
C TYR A 97 -0.92 6.25 5.77
N TYR A 98 -1.86 5.51 6.35
CA TYR A 98 -2.68 5.98 7.47
C TYR A 98 -1.83 6.32 8.71
N GLU A 99 -0.89 5.46 9.09
CA GLU A 99 0.02 5.73 10.21
C GLU A 99 0.89 6.95 9.95
N LEU A 100 1.44 7.07 8.73
CA LEU A 100 2.29 8.20 8.36
C LEU A 100 1.50 9.51 8.37
N THR A 101 0.29 9.53 7.83
CA THR A 101 -0.59 10.71 7.86
C THR A 101 -1.00 11.07 9.28
N SER A 102 -1.34 10.09 10.12
CA SER A 102 -1.61 10.32 11.55
C SER A 102 -0.42 10.94 12.28
N LEU A 103 0.79 10.43 12.05
CA LEU A 103 2.02 11.00 12.59
C LEU A 103 2.24 12.43 12.12
N LEU A 104 2.07 12.71 10.82
CA LEU A 104 2.19 14.06 10.27
C LEU A 104 1.17 15.02 10.90
N ILE A 105 -0.09 14.61 11.03
CA ILE A 105 -1.15 15.39 11.66
C ILE A 105 -0.79 15.72 13.11
N SER A 106 -0.16 14.79 13.83
CA SER A 106 0.28 15.02 15.21
C SER A 106 1.51 15.94 15.34
N LEU A 107 2.43 15.89 14.37
CA LEU A 107 3.69 16.64 14.38
C LEU A 107 3.52 18.07 13.87
N LEU A 108 2.66 18.30 12.89
CA LEU A 108 2.42 19.61 12.28
C LEU A 108 2.04 20.70 13.30
N PRO A 109 1.07 20.49 14.21
CA PRO A 109 0.71 21.51 15.22
C PRO A 109 1.83 21.73 16.24
N ARG A 110 2.66 20.71 16.54
CA ARG A 110 3.81 20.88 17.44
C ARG A 110 4.85 21.81 16.82
N VAL A 111 5.12 21.69 15.53
CA VAL A 111 6.07 22.55 14.82
C VAL A 111 5.53 23.99 14.70
N SER A 112 4.25 24.16 14.36
CA SER A 112 3.64 25.49 14.30
C SER A 112 3.64 26.18 15.66
N ASN A 113 3.25 25.47 16.73
CA ASN A 113 3.26 26.00 18.09
C ASN A 113 4.68 26.38 18.54
N ARG A 114 5.70 25.56 18.24
CA ARG A 114 7.10 25.92 18.53
C ARG A 114 7.53 27.20 17.81
N LYS A 115 7.19 27.36 16.53
CA LYS A 115 7.50 28.59 15.77
C LYS A 115 6.81 29.81 16.39
N LEU A 116 5.54 29.68 16.77
CA LEU A 116 4.80 30.76 17.44
C LEU A 116 5.45 31.12 18.78
N VAL A 117 5.72 30.14 19.64
CA VAL A 117 6.36 30.36 20.95
C VAL A 117 7.71 31.07 20.80
N ILE A 118 8.55 30.67 19.84
CA ILE A 118 9.84 31.33 19.59
C ILE A 118 9.64 32.77 19.12
N SER A 119 8.67 33.03 18.24
CA SER A 119 8.38 34.38 17.75
C SER A 119 7.87 35.30 18.87
N TYR A 120 6.90 34.82 19.66
CA TYR A 120 6.33 35.57 20.77
C TYR A 120 7.35 35.83 21.88
N THR A 121 8.15 34.84 22.25
CA THR A 121 9.20 35.03 23.28
C THR A 121 10.25 36.07 22.84
N LYS A 122 10.67 36.05 21.57
CA LYS A 122 11.54 37.09 21.01
C LYS A 122 10.89 38.48 21.08
N ARG A 123 9.64 38.63 20.61
CA ARG A 123 8.91 39.91 20.66
C ARG A 123 8.75 40.41 22.09
N LEU A 124 8.40 39.54 23.03
CA LEU A 124 8.21 39.88 24.43
C LEU A 124 9.53 40.30 25.09
N SER A 125 10.63 39.62 24.77
CA SER A 125 11.97 40.00 25.24
C SER A 125 12.40 41.37 24.72
N PHE A 126 12.05 41.70 23.47
CA PHE A 126 12.31 43.00 22.87
C PHE A 126 11.48 44.10 23.54
N LEU A 127 10.17 43.89 23.70
CA LEU A 127 9.29 44.84 24.40
C LEU A 127 9.78 45.13 25.81
N ARG A 128 10.17 44.09 26.56
CA ARG A 128 10.71 44.26 27.92
C ARG A 128 11.99 45.11 27.94
N LYS A 129 12.88 44.94 26.95
CA LYS A 129 14.07 45.79 26.81
C LYS A 129 13.69 47.24 26.50
N VAL A 130 12.75 47.46 25.58
CA VAL A 130 12.28 48.81 25.23
C VAL A 130 11.65 49.47 26.45
N GLU A 131 10.75 48.78 27.15
CA GLU A 131 10.10 49.26 28.38
C GLU A 131 11.12 49.64 29.45
N GLN A 132 12.15 48.81 29.65
CA GLN A 132 13.20 49.10 30.61
C GLN A 132 14.04 50.33 30.23
N GLN A 133 14.27 50.56 28.94
CA GLN A 133 14.98 51.75 28.45
C GLN A 133 14.10 53.01 28.53
N THR A 134 12.81 52.91 28.19
CA THR A 134 11.89 54.04 28.30
C THR A 134 11.68 54.44 29.76
N MET A 135 11.58 53.48 30.68
CA MET A 135 11.55 53.71 32.12
C MET A 135 12.77 54.48 32.64
N LYS A 136 13.96 54.29 32.04
CA LYS A 136 15.17 55.06 32.38
C LYS A 136 15.20 56.44 31.73
N LEU A 137 14.77 56.53 30.47
CA LEU A 137 14.78 57.75 29.69
C LEU A 137 13.79 58.79 30.23
N LEU A 138 12.61 58.34 30.68
CA LEU A 138 11.51 59.20 31.09
C LEU A 138 11.87 60.07 32.32
N PRO A 139 12.45 59.54 33.41
CA PRO A 139 12.99 60.35 34.50
C PRO A 139 14.09 61.33 34.07
N LEU A 140 15.00 60.91 33.17
CA LEU A 140 16.06 61.78 32.66
C LEU A 140 15.49 62.99 31.91
N ILE A 141 14.46 62.77 31.09
CA ILE A 141 13.76 63.85 30.38
C ILE A 141 13.07 64.79 31.38
N ILE A 142 12.41 64.25 32.40
CA ILE A 142 11.75 65.04 33.45
C ILE A 142 12.78 65.90 34.19
N ILE A 143 13.88 65.30 34.66
CA ILE A 143 14.96 66.02 35.36
C ILE A 143 15.54 67.11 34.47
N LYS A 144 15.79 66.84 33.18
CA LYS A 144 16.31 67.83 32.24
C LYS A 144 15.35 69.00 32.03
N LYS A 145 14.04 68.73 31.91
CA LYS A 145 13.02 69.79 31.82
C LYS A 145 12.94 70.62 33.10
N LEU A 146 12.90 69.96 34.27
CA LEU A 146 12.88 70.63 35.57
C LEU A 146 14.12 71.52 35.75
N ASN A 147 15.31 71.02 35.41
CA ASN A 147 16.55 71.78 35.51
C ASN A 147 16.56 73.01 34.56
N LYS A 148 15.91 72.91 33.39
CA LYS A 148 15.74 74.08 32.50
C LYS A 148 14.80 75.12 33.12
N ILE A 149 13.69 74.67 33.72
CA ILE A 149 12.73 75.56 34.41
C ILE A 149 13.39 76.24 35.61
N THR A 150 14.15 75.51 36.43
CA THR A 150 14.85 76.09 37.58
C THR A 150 15.91 77.11 37.15
N LYS A 151 16.71 76.81 36.12
CA LYS A 151 17.67 77.77 35.55
C LYS A 151 16.99 79.03 35.01
N LEU A 152 15.87 78.90 34.31
CA LEU A 152 15.09 80.05 33.84
C LEU A 152 14.55 80.87 35.02
N ARG A 153 13.96 80.23 36.02
CA ARG A 153 13.49 80.90 37.24
C ARG A 153 14.64 81.64 37.94
N GLN A 154 15.80 81.02 38.06
CA GLN A 154 16.99 81.63 38.65
C GLN A 154 17.47 82.84 37.84
N PHE A 155 17.49 82.74 36.51
CA PHE A 155 17.82 83.87 35.64
C PHE A 155 16.85 85.04 35.83
N TYR A 156 15.54 84.81 35.76
CA TYR A 156 14.54 85.87 35.97
C TYR A 156 14.61 86.53 37.36
N ASN A 157 15.01 85.76 38.39
CA ASN A 157 15.21 86.27 39.74
C ASN A 157 16.49 87.10 39.90
N ILE A 158 17.62 86.61 39.38
CA ILE A 158 18.94 87.20 39.67
C ILE A 158 19.30 88.28 38.65
N SER A 159 19.17 88.01 37.34
CA SER A 159 19.63 88.92 36.29
C SER A 159 18.59 89.97 35.92
N LEU A 160 17.32 89.58 35.80
CA LEU A 160 16.24 90.49 35.36
C LEU A 160 15.47 91.16 36.52
N LYS A 161 15.63 90.67 37.76
CA LYS A 161 14.97 91.18 38.98
C LYS A 161 13.47 91.46 38.78
N ASN A 162 12.76 90.52 38.15
CA ASN A 162 11.33 90.69 37.90
C ASN A 162 10.56 90.67 39.23
N ASN A 163 9.80 91.75 39.50
CA ASN A 163 9.09 91.96 40.77
C ASN A 163 8.16 90.79 41.15
N TYR A 164 7.52 90.15 40.16
CA TYR A 164 6.64 89.01 40.40
C TYR A 164 7.38 87.81 41.02
N PHE A 165 8.51 87.42 40.45
CA PHE A 165 9.25 86.26 40.93
C PHE A 165 10.03 86.52 42.22
N LEU A 166 10.51 87.75 42.42
CA LEU A 166 11.13 88.17 43.68
C LEU A 166 10.15 88.11 44.84
N CYS A 167 8.92 88.60 44.64
CA CYS A 167 7.87 88.54 45.66
C CYS A 167 7.57 87.09 46.05
N ILE A 168 7.39 86.20 45.07
CA ILE A 168 7.17 84.77 45.30
C ILE A 168 8.36 84.12 46.03
N ASN A 169 9.59 84.47 45.68
CA ASN A 169 10.75 83.91 46.37
C ASN A 169 10.83 84.37 47.84
N ASN A 170 10.50 85.62 48.12
CA ASN A 170 10.51 86.18 49.47
C ASN A 170 9.37 85.60 50.33
N THR A 171 8.18 85.41 49.77
CA THR A 171 7.07 84.74 50.48
C THR A 171 7.42 83.29 50.81
N LEU A 172 7.97 82.54 49.85
CA LEU A 172 8.44 81.17 50.07
C LEU A 172 9.55 81.09 51.12
N LEU A 173 10.55 81.98 51.08
CA LEU A 173 11.60 82.03 52.10
C LEU A 173 11.01 82.28 53.49
N ARG A 174 10.02 83.17 53.60
CA ARG A 174 9.35 83.45 54.87
C ARG A 174 8.57 82.24 55.40
N GLU A 175 7.89 81.50 54.52
CA GLU A 175 7.21 80.26 54.87
C GLU A 175 8.20 79.17 55.32
N TYR A 176 9.33 79.01 54.61
CA TYR A 176 10.38 78.06 54.99
C TYR A 176 11.01 78.38 56.34
N ILE A 177 11.34 79.66 56.60
CA ILE A 177 11.87 80.09 57.88
C ILE A 177 10.87 79.78 59.00
N LYS A 178 9.58 80.03 58.76
CA LYS A 178 8.51 79.76 59.73
C LYS A 178 8.35 78.25 60.00
N LEU A 179 8.45 77.41 58.97
CA LEU A 179 8.41 75.95 59.11
C LEU A 179 9.60 75.39 59.89
N VAL A 180 10.79 75.97 59.72
CA VAL A 180 12.00 75.57 60.44
C VAL A 180 12.00 76.11 61.88
N SER A 181 11.50 77.33 62.11
CA SER A 181 11.44 77.93 63.46
C SER A 181 10.40 77.29 64.38
N VAL A 182 9.36 76.65 63.82
CA VAL A 182 8.33 75.90 64.59
C VAL A 182 8.81 74.50 65.01
N ARG A 183 9.98 74.05 64.53
CA ARG A 183 10.58 72.74 64.86
C ARG A 183 11.66 72.80 65.97
N LYS A 184 11.79 73.92 66.69
CA LYS A 184 12.56 74.00 67.94
C LYS A 184 11.64 74.04 69.14
#